data_AF-A0A938KHR0-F1
#
_entry.id   AF-A0A938KHR0-F1
#
_cell.length_a   1.000
_cell.length_b   1.000
_cell.length_c   1.000
_cell.angle_alpha   90.00
_cell.angle_beta   90.00
_cell.angle_gamma   90.00
#
_symmetry.space_group_name_H-M   'P 1'
#
loop_
_entity.id
_entity.type
_entity.pdbx_description
1 polymer ?
#
loop_
_entity_poly.entity_id
_entity_poly.type
_entity_poly.pdbx_seq_one_letter_code
_entity_poly.pdbx_strand_id
1 'polypeptide(L)'
;STDQGATWSAVRDSVLPNSGTACDIVTLPNGHWVLVNNDTETGRHRLTVSLSEDEGKTWRYHRRLADEPASRSHYPAIIAGADGRLHVSYSYFQEDGRKAIKHAVFNEAWIRQ
;
A
#
# COMPACT_ATOMS: atom_id res chain seq x y z
N SER A 1 -0.45 6.52 19.20
CA SER A 1 -0.97 6.45 20.58
C SER A 1 0.20 6.31 21.55
N THR A 2 0.11 6.88 22.74
CA THR A 2 1.07 6.69 23.85
C THR A 2 0.52 5.78 24.95
N ASP A 3 -0.64 5.15 24.72
CA ASP A 3 -1.45 4.43 25.70
C ASP A 3 -2.10 3.16 25.10
N GLN A 4 -1.33 2.44 24.26
CA GLN A 4 -1.73 1.16 23.67
C GLN A 4 -3.04 1.20 22.85
N GLY A 5 -3.33 2.35 22.23
CA GLY A 5 -4.48 2.55 21.35
C GLY A 5 -5.75 3.03 22.02
N ALA A 6 -5.72 3.32 23.33
CA ALA A 6 -6.88 3.87 24.04
C ALA A 6 -7.21 5.31 23.60
N THR A 7 -6.19 6.13 23.34
CA THR A 7 -6.35 7.47 22.79
C THR A 7 -5.41 7.74 21.62
N TRP A 8 -5.86 8.64 20.74
CA TRP A 8 -5.14 9.06 19.55
C TRP A 8 -5.08 10.58 19.51
N SER A 9 -4.02 11.11 18.90
CA SER A 9 -3.98 12.52 18.52
C SER A 9 -5.09 12.82 17.51
N ALA A 10 -5.38 14.10 17.30
CA ALA A 10 -6.15 14.52 16.15
C ALA A 10 -5.54 13.96 14.86
N VAL A 11 -6.41 13.55 13.93
CA VAL A 11 -5.99 13.12 12.59
C VAL A 11 -5.47 14.33 11.81
N ARG A 12 -4.49 14.08 10.95
CA ARG A 12 -3.91 15.06 10.03
C ARG A 12 -3.77 14.42 8.67
N ASP A 13 -3.85 15.25 7.64
CA ASP A 13 -3.66 14.76 6.27
C ASP A 13 -2.26 14.19 6.09
N SER A 14 -2.21 13.07 5.38
CA SER A 14 -0.96 12.47 4.94
C SER A 14 -0.39 13.26 3.77
N VAL A 15 0.93 13.21 3.58
CA VAL A 15 1.57 13.67 2.34
C VAL A 15 1.30 12.74 1.15
N LEU A 16 0.88 11.50 1.43
CA LEU A 16 0.55 10.54 0.38
C LEU A 16 -0.90 10.72 -0.07
N PRO A 17 -1.13 10.91 -1.38
CA PRO A 17 -2.48 10.99 -1.92
C PRO A 17 -3.22 9.66 -1.76
N ASN A 18 -4.54 9.72 -1.58
CA ASN A 18 -5.39 8.53 -1.60
C ASN A 18 -6.83 8.86 -1.97
N SER A 19 -7.41 8.08 -2.90
CA SER A 19 -8.72 8.35 -3.49
C SER A 19 -9.93 8.02 -2.60
N GLY A 20 -9.76 8.04 -1.28
CA GLY A 20 -10.74 7.54 -0.30
C GLY A 20 -10.87 6.02 -0.31
N THR A 21 -9.90 5.30 -0.85
CA THR A 21 -9.83 3.83 -0.88
C THR A 21 -9.13 3.25 0.34
N ALA A 22 -9.35 1.97 0.61
CA ALA A 22 -8.58 1.24 1.61
C ALA A 22 -7.09 1.23 1.27
N CYS A 23 -6.27 1.28 2.31
CA CYS A 23 -4.82 1.06 2.27
C CYS A 23 -4.45 0.05 3.36
N ASP A 24 -3.29 -0.57 3.24
CA ASP A 24 -2.78 -1.49 4.25
C ASP A 24 -1.26 -1.34 4.40
N ILE A 25 -0.75 -1.58 5.62
CA ILE A 25 0.63 -1.30 5.98
C ILE A 25 1.21 -2.45 6.82
N VAL A 26 2.47 -2.79 6.57
CA VAL A 26 3.23 -3.74 7.38
C VAL A 26 4.55 -3.13 7.83
N THR A 27 4.95 -3.44 9.07
CA THR A 27 6.27 -3.13 9.61
C THR A 27 7.19 -4.33 9.42
N LEU A 28 8.31 -4.12 8.73
CA LEU A 28 9.34 -5.13 8.51
C LEU A 28 10.20 -5.32 9.77
N PRO A 29 10.94 -6.44 9.91
CA PRO A 29 11.84 -6.68 11.05
C PRO A 29 12.93 -5.63 11.24
N ASN A 30 13.31 -4.91 10.18
CA ASN A 30 14.27 -3.79 10.24
C ASN A 30 13.61 -2.45 10.67
N GLY A 31 12.33 -2.44 11.00
CA GLY A 31 11.57 -1.25 11.39
C GLY A 31 11.01 -0.44 10.22
N HIS A 32 11.34 -0.79 8.97
CA HIS A 32 10.80 -0.08 7.81
C HIS A 32 9.32 -0.38 7.61
N TRP A 33 8.57 0.61 7.15
CA TRP A 33 7.14 0.51 6.90
C TRP A 33 6.88 0.39 5.41
N VAL A 34 6.06 -0.58 5.02
CA VAL A 34 5.61 -0.76 3.63
C VAL A 34 4.10 -0.55 3.57
N LEU A 35 3.69 0.52 2.90
CA LEU A 35 2.29 0.88 2.69
C LEU A 35 1.88 0.52 1.26
N VAL A 36 0.68 -0.04 1.10
CA VAL A 36 0.02 -0.20 -0.19
C VAL A 36 -1.23 0.66 -0.22
N ASN A 37 -1.31 1.61 -1.15
CA ASN A 37 -2.45 2.51 -1.32
C ASN A 37 -2.66 2.86 -2.80
N ASN A 38 -3.80 3.49 -3.11
CA ASN A 38 -3.99 4.15 -4.41
C ASN A 38 -3.41 5.56 -4.30
N ASP A 39 -2.27 5.84 -4.93
CA ASP A 39 -1.57 7.13 -4.81
C ASP A 39 -2.15 8.23 -5.73
N THR A 40 -3.47 8.30 -5.86
CA THR A 40 -4.20 9.30 -6.64
C THR A 40 -5.30 9.92 -5.79
N GLU A 41 -5.64 11.18 -6.03
CA GLU A 41 -6.78 11.85 -5.36
C GLU A 41 -8.14 11.33 -5.87
N THR A 42 -8.16 10.79 -7.09
CA THR A 42 -9.36 10.22 -7.70
C THR A 42 -9.04 8.94 -8.46
N GLY A 43 -10.05 8.07 -8.60
CA GLY A 43 -9.93 6.81 -9.33
C GLY A 43 -9.15 5.73 -8.58
N ARG A 44 -9.22 4.49 -9.09
CA ARG A 44 -8.64 3.29 -8.44
C ARG A 44 -7.73 2.50 -9.37
N HIS A 45 -7.22 3.14 -10.42
CA HIS A 45 -6.48 2.47 -11.50
C HIS A 45 -5.01 2.22 -11.15
N ARG A 46 -4.47 2.97 -10.18
CA ARG A 46 -3.06 2.94 -9.78
C ARG A 46 -2.91 2.48 -8.35
N LEU A 47 -2.29 1.33 -8.13
CA LEU A 47 -1.99 0.77 -6.81
C LEU A 47 -0.47 0.82 -6.61
N THR A 48 -0.03 1.47 -5.55
CA THR A 48 1.39 1.81 -5.32
C THR A 48 1.86 1.28 -3.98
N VAL A 49 3.09 0.79 -3.96
CA VAL A 49 3.82 0.34 -2.77
C VAL A 49 4.81 1.43 -2.40
N SER A 50 4.73 1.93 -1.17
CA SER A 50 5.59 2.99 -0.64
C SER A 50 6.41 2.48 0.54
N LEU A 51 7.68 2.89 0.62
CA LEU A 51 8.59 2.53 1.72
C LEU A 51 8.94 3.77 2.56
N SER A 52 8.79 3.64 3.86
CA SER A 52 9.29 4.58 4.85
C SER A 52 10.33 3.91 5.76
N GLU A 53 11.43 4.62 6.00
CA GLU A 53 12.53 4.17 6.86
C GLU A 53 12.51 4.91 8.23
N ASP A 54 11.49 5.74 8.47
CA ASP A 54 11.41 6.68 9.60
C ASP A 54 10.01 6.73 10.24
N GLU A 55 9.35 5.58 10.34
CA GLU A 55 8.01 5.41 10.95
C GLU A 55 6.92 6.28 10.30
N GLY A 56 6.93 6.35 8.98
CA GLY A 56 5.91 7.03 8.18
C GLY A 56 6.06 8.55 8.12
N LYS A 57 7.16 9.13 8.60
CA LYS A 57 7.42 10.58 8.53
C LYS A 57 7.76 11.01 7.10
N THR A 58 8.56 10.22 6.40
CA THR A 58 8.89 10.41 4.99
C THR A 58 8.76 9.10 4.22
N TRP A 59 8.47 9.24 2.92
CA TRP A 59 8.27 8.13 2.00
C TRP A 59 9.17 8.36 0.79
N ARG A 60 10.37 7.79 0.80
CA ARG A 60 11.40 8.07 -0.20
C ARG A 60 11.22 7.25 -1.47
N TYR A 61 10.66 6.06 -1.35
CA TYR A 61 10.54 5.10 -2.45
C TYR A 61 9.08 4.78 -2.71
N HIS A 62 8.72 4.76 -3.98
CA HIS A 62 7.39 4.42 -4.47
C HIS A 62 7.52 3.56 -5.71
N ARG A 63 6.82 2.43 -5.73
CA ARG A 63 6.77 1.57 -6.91
C ARG A 63 5.35 1.12 -7.19
N ARG A 64 4.91 1.30 -8.43
CA ARG A 64 3.56 0.94 -8.87
C ARG A 64 3.45 -0.57 -8.99
N LEU A 65 2.51 -1.15 -8.26
CA LEU A 65 2.13 -2.56 -8.35
C LEU A 65 1.15 -2.80 -9.51
N ALA A 66 0.28 -1.82 -9.76
CA ALA A 66 -0.62 -1.77 -10.90
C ALA A 66 -0.78 -0.31 -11.34
N ASP A 67 -0.86 -0.08 -12.65
CA ASP A 67 -1.16 1.23 -13.24
C ASP A 67 -1.86 0.98 -14.59
N GLU A 68 -3.15 0.70 -14.51
CA GLU A 68 -3.95 0.23 -15.63
C GLU A 68 -5.23 1.08 -15.69
N PRO A 69 -5.28 2.14 -16.53
CA PRO A 69 -6.37 3.12 -16.55
C PRO A 69 -7.78 2.53 -16.73
N ALA A 70 -7.89 1.45 -17.52
CA ALA A 70 -9.16 0.76 -17.78
C ALA A 70 -9.56 -0.21 -16.65
N SER A 71 -8.77 -0.31 -15.58
CA SER A 71 -9.01 -1.24 -14.47
C SER A 71 -9.16 -0.51 -13.13
N ARG A 72 -9.61 -1.25 -12.12
CA ARG A 72 -9.60 -0.80 -10.73
C ARG A 72 -8.88 -1.82 -9.86
N SER A 73 -7.73 -1.43 -9.33
CA SER A 73 -6.87 -2.19 -8.41
C SER A 73 -6.92 -1.54 -7.03
N HIS A 74 -7.56 -2.19 -6.05
CA HIS A 74 -7.89 -1.58 -4.76
C HIS A 74 -8.18 -2.62 -3.66
N TYR A 75 -8.43 -2.16 -2.43
CA TYR A 75 -8.55 -3.02 -1.24
C TYR A 75 -7.35 -3.96 -1.10
N PRO A 76 -6.13 -3.42 -0.96
CA PRO A 76 -4.96 -4.24 -0.73
C PRO A 76 -5.01 -4.85 0.68
N ALA A 77 -4.38 -6.01 0.81
CA ALA A 77 -3.90 -6.55 2.07
C ALA A 77 -2.44 -6.98 1.87
N ILE A 78 -1.56 -6.62 2.80
CA ILE A 78 -0.12 -6.91 2.74
C ILE A 78 0.34 -7.68 3.98
N ILE A 79 1.18 -8.70 3.76
CA ILE A 79 1.90 -9.39 4.83
C ILE A 79 3.37 -9.55 4.47
N ALA A 80 4.22 -9.61 5.50
CA ALA A 80 5.60 -10.06 5.38
C ALA A 80 5.67 -11.57 5.63
N GLY A 81 6.16 -12.33 4.64
CA GLY A 81 6.44 -13.75 4.75
C GLY A 81 7.72 -14.03 5.53
N ALA A 82 7.83 -15.24 6.08
CA ALA A 82 9.03 -15.67 6.81
C ALA A 82 10.29 -15.78 5.93
N ASP A 83 10.12 -15.79 4.61
CA ASP A 83 11.19 -15.79 3.60
C ASP A 83 11.69 -14.38 3.24
N GLY A 84 11.20 -13.35 3.94
CA GLY A 84 11.53 -11.95 3.68
C GLY A 84 10.83 -11.36 2.45
N ARG A 85 9.87 -12.06 1.85
CA ARG A 85 9.04 -11.54 0.76
C ARG A 85 7.78 -10.88 1.31
N LEU A 86 7.29 -9.92 0.55
CA LEU A 86 6.03 -9.23 0.77
C LEU A 86 4.98 -9.84 -0.15
N HIS A 87 3.85 -10.22 0.44
CA HIS A 87 2.71 -10.75 -0.29
C HIS A 87 1.60 -9.72 -0.25
N VAL A 88 1.13 -9.30 -1.43
CA VAL A 88 0.01 -8.36 -1.55
C VAL A 88 -1.12 -9.04 -2.31
N SER A 89 -2.29 -9.11 -1.70
CA SER A 89 -3.55 -9.44 -2.40
C SER A 89 -4.40 -8.20 -2.59
N TYR A 90 -5.06 -8.05 -3.73
CA TYR A 90 -5.92 -6.89 -3.99
C TYR A 90 -7.05 -7.21 -4.97
N SER A 91 -8.15 -6.47 -4.87
CA SER A 91 -9.27 -6.55 -5.81
C SER A 91 -8.89 -5.92 -7.14
N TYR A 92 -9.12 -6.65 -8.23
CA TYR A 92 -8.85 -6.23 -9.61
C TYR A 92 -10.12 -6.34 -10.46
N PHE A 93 -10.68 -5.20 -10.86
CA PHE A 93 -11.88 -5.14 -11.70
C PHE A 93 -11.49 -4.64 -13.08
N GLN A 94 -11.84 -5.41 -14.11
CA GLN A 94 -11.61 -5.07 -15.51
C GLN A 94 -12.79 -4.25 -16.08
N GLU A 95 -12.54 -3.56 -17.18
CA GLU A 95 -13.54 -2.75 -17.88
C GLU A 95 -14.74 -3.59 -18.37
N ASP A 96 -14.47 -4.81 -18.83
CA ASP A 96 -15.49 -5.76 -19.29
C ASP A 96 -16.36 -6.38 -18.18
N GLY A 97 -16.18 -5.91 -16.94
CA GLY A 97 -16.97 -6.34 -15.77
C GLY A 97 -16.40 -7.56 -15.03
N ARG A 98 -15.35 -8.21 -15.54
CA ARG A 98 -14.69 -9.32 -14.82
C ARG A 98 -14.01 -8.81 -13.55
N LYS A 99 -14.08 -9.61 -12.49
CA LYS A 99 -13.50 -9.31 -11.17
C LYS A 99 -12.64 -10.48 -10.71
N ALA A 100 -11.51 -10.17 -10.11
CA ALA A 100 -10.61 -11.15 -9.51
C ALA A 100 -9.92 -10.58 -8.28
N ILE A 101 -9.28 -11.46 -7.50
CA ILE A 101 -8.24 -11.07 -6.55
C ILE A 101 -6.90 -11.37 -7.22
N LYS A 102 -6.05 -10.35 -7.40
CA LYS A 102 -4.67 -10.53 -7.85
C LYS A 102 -3.78 -10.72 -6.62
N HIS A 103 -2.74 -11.51 -6.79
CA HIS A 103 -1.69 -11.72 -5.80
C HIS A 103 -0.34 -11.34 -6.42
N ALA A 104 0.44 -10.54 -5.69
CA ALA A 104 1.78 -10.15 -6.09
C ALA A 104 2.77 -10.46 -4.97
N VAL A 105 3.99 -10.82 -5.36
CA VAL A 105 5.08 -11.13 -4.44
C VAL A 105 6.32 -10.36 -4.87
N PHE A 106 6.94 -9.64 -3.93
CA PHE A 106 8.16 -8.87 -4.15
C PHE A 106 8.95 -8.77 -2.84
N ASN A 107 10.08 -8.07 -2.84
CA ASN A 107 10.85 -7.79 -1.63
C ASN A 107 11.14 -6.29 -1.51
N GLU A 108 11.78 -5.88 -0.41
CA GLU A 108 12.11 -4.47 -0.17
C GLU A 108 13.02 -3.89 -1.27
N ALA A 109 13.97 -4.68 -1.79
CA ALA A 109 14.87 -4.25 -2.86
C ALA A 109 14.13 -3.91 -4.16
N TRP A 110 13.03 -4.60 -4.46
CA TRP A 110 12.15 -4.26 -5.58
C TRP A 110 11.52 -2.87 -5.38
N ILE A 111 11.11 -2.50 -4.17
CA ILE A 111 10.48 -1.19 -3.93
C ILE A 111 11.46 -0.01 -4.18
N ARG A 112 12.76 -0.25 -3.96
CA ARG A 112 13.82 0.78 -4.03
C ARG A 112 14.30 1.13 -5.44
N GLN A 113 13.84 0.41 -6.47
CA GLN A 113 14.19 0.65 -7.88
C GLN A 113 13.17 1.58 -8.54
#